data_AF-A0A1Q3WWR8-F1
#
_entry.id   AF-A0A1Q3WWR8-F1
#
_cell.length_a   1.000
_cell.length_b   1.000
_cell.length_c   1.000
_cell.angle_alpha   90.00
_cell.angle_beta   90.00
_cell.angle_gamma   90.00
#
_symmetry.space_group_name_H-M   'P 1'
#
loop_
_entity.id
_entity.type
_entity.pdbx_description
1 polymer ?
#
loop_
_entity_poly.entity_id
_entity_poly.type
_entity_poly.pdbx_seq_one_letter_code
_entity_poly.pdbx_strand_id
1 'polypeptide(L)'
;MNKGFVKRSQFQTISLTDASIKTILVEGDEAYICVMNSNAGNQCAVRRQSERDQQKVLQASGLISTQPSLSEWPIVDYLYGRVSLDVPNLAGSLQNLQITTTAGQTMNTERIRSQNVGIKEYIDLKATNTSFPLNICIETVHYVPVEMIGA
;
A
#
# COMPACT_ATOMS: atom_id res chain seq x y z
N MET A 1 21.41 15.18 16.06
CA MET A 1 20.88 13.97 15.38
C MET A 1 21.96 13.53 14.39
N ASN A 2 22.79 12.54 14.75
CA ASN A 2 23.75 11.97 13.81
C ASN A 2 22.93 11.24 12.74
N LYS A 3 22.74 11.89 11.59
CA LYS A 3 21.97 11.34 10.47
C LYS A 3 22.84 10.27 9.82
N GLY A 4 22.88 9.07 10.40
CA GLY A 4 23.61 7.92 9.84
C GLY A 4 22.98 7.34 8.57
N PHE A 5 21.75 7.77 8.24
CA PHE A 5 20.99 7.34 7.07
C PHE A 5 20.30 8.52 6.38
N VAL A 6 20.17 8.44 5.05
CA VAL A 6 19.36 9.36 4.24
C VAL A 6 18.18 8.61 3.63
N LYS A 7 17.02 9.27 3.61
CA LYS A 7 15.82 8.78 2.94
C LYS A 7 15.97 8.92 1.41
N ARG A 8 15.81 7.83 0.67
CA ARG A 8 15.73 7.81 -0.79
C ARG A 8 14.39 7.23 -1.21
N SER A 9 13.62 7.99 -1.99
CA SER A 9 12.35 7.49 -2.57
C SER A 9 12.58 7.01 -4.00
N GLN A 10 11.98 5.89 -4.36
CA GLN A 10 11.81 5.43 -5.74
C GLN A 10 10.32 5.48 -6.09
N PHE A 11 10.02 5.79 -7.35
CA PHE A 11 8.65 5.94 -7.82
C PHE A 11 8.39 4.97 -8.97
N GLN A 12 7.33 4.19 -8.85
CA GLN A 12 6.82 3.33 -9.91
C GLN A 12 5.45 3.84 -10.35
N THR A 13 5.30 4.07 -11.65
CA THR A 13 4.03 4.52 -12.23
C THR A 13 3.37 3.39 -12.98
N ILE A 14 2.10 3.13 -12.66
CA ILE A 14 1.29 2.08 -13.29
C ILE A 14 0.04 2.71 -13.90
N SER A 15 -0.24 2.39 -15.15
CA SER A 15 -1.52 2.70 -15.80
C SER A 15 -2.37 1.44 -15.90
N LEU A 16 -3.53 1.43 -15.25
CA LEU A 16 -4.57 0.42 -15.49
C LEU A 16 -5.43 0.90 -16.65
N THR A 17 -5.42 0.16 -17.76
CA THR A 17 -6.12 0.52 -19.00
C THR A 17 -7.44 -0.23 -19.18
N ASP A 18 -7.72 -1.17 -18.29
CA ASP A 18 -8.90 -2.03 -18.27
C ASP A 18 -9.17 -2.52 -16.83
N ALA A 19 -10.22 -3.33 -16.66
CA ALA A 19 -10.60 -3.91 -15.38
C ALA A 19 -9.76 -5.16 -15.00
N SER A 20 -8.68 -5.44 -15.74
CA SER A 20 -7.80 -6.57 -15.43
C SER A 20 -6.97 -6.30 -14.18
N ILE A 21 -6.51 -7.39 -13.56
CA ILE A 21 -5.61 -7.31 -12.41
C ILE A 21 -4.19 -7.09 -12.93
N LYS A 22 -3.51 -6.07 -12.41
CA LYS A 22 -2.06 -5.90 -12.59
C LYS A 22 -1.33 -6.26 -11.30
N THR A 23 -0.38 -7.18 -11.38
CA THR A 23 0.46 -7.57 -10.26
C THR A 23 1.83 -6.90 -10.39
N ILE A 24 2.34 -6.36 -9.28
CA ILE A 24 3.63 -5.67 -9.22
C ILE A 24 4.37 -6.04 -7.94
N LEU A 25 5.70 -6.02 -7.98
CA LEU A 25 6.54 -6.22 -6.81
C LEU A 25 6.79 -4.88 -6.13
N VAL A 26 6.48 -4.79 -4.83
CA VAL A 26 6.76 -3.62 -4.00
C VAL A 26 7.81 -4.01 -2.96
N GLU A 27 8.95 -3.31 -2.99
CA GLU A 27 10.08 -3.54 -2.10
C GLU A 27 10.58 -2.20 -1.54
N GLY A 28 10.57 -2.05 -0.22
CA GLY A 28 10.92 -0.81 0.46
C GLY A 28 10.90 -0.94 1.98
N ASP A 29 11.63 -0.07 2.66
CA ASP A 29 11.50 0.12 4.11
C ASP A 29 10.17 0.78 4.47
N GLU A 30 9.67 1.66 3.58
CA GLU A 30 8.28 2.16 3.61
C GLU A 30 7.68 2.10 2.21
N ALA A 31 6.36 1.96 2.10
CA ALA A 31 5.67 2.03 0.81
C ALA A 31 4.36 2.81 0.88
N TYR A 32 4.11 3.61 -0.15
CA TYR A 32 2.91 4.41 -0.28
C TYR A 32 2.31 4.27 -1.68
N ILE A 33 0.99 4.38 -1.78
CA ILE A 33 0.24 4.35 -3.04
C ILE A 33 -0.66 5.57 -3.17
N CYS A 34 -0.77 6.14 -4.37
CA CYS A 34 -1.78 7.16 -4.69
C CYS A 34 -2.29 7.03 -6.12
N VAL A 35 -3.51 7.51 -6.36
CA VAL A 35 -4.05 7.68 -7.71
C VAL A 35 -3.72 9.10 -8.19
N MET A 36 -3.12 9.20 -9.37
CA MET A 36 -2.62 10.46 -9.92
C MET A 36 -3.68 11.26 -10.69
N ASN A 37 -4.65 10.59 -11.33
CA ASN A 37 -5.74 11.26 -12.03
C ASN A 37 -7.01 11.25 -11.18
N SER A 38 -7.16 12.29 -10.38
CA SER A 38 -8.21 12.47 -9.37
C SER A 38 -9.57 12.87 -9.98
N ASN A 39 -10.13 12.06 -10.87
CA ASN A 39 -11.55 12.17 -11.19
C ASN A 39 -12.33 11.57 -10.03
N ALA A 40 -13.22 12.35 -9.41
CA ALA A 40 -14.05 11.90 -8.30
C ALA A 40 -14.79 10.61 -8.68
N GLY A 41 -14.38 9.48 -8.09
CA GLY A 41 -14.95 8.15 -8.34
C GLY A 41 -13.97 7.11 -8.91
N ASN A 42 -12.78 7.50 -9.38
CA ASN A 42 -11.79 6.60 -9.96
C ASN A 42 -10.93 5.93 -8.89
N GLN A 43 -11.40 4.87 -8.25
CA GLN A 43 -10.65 4.23 -7.17
C GLN A 43 -9.83 3.02 -7.62
N CYS A 44 -8.68 2.84 -6.98
CA CYS A 44 -7.90 1.63 -7.11
C CYS A 44 -8.25 0.71 -5.95
N ALA A 45 -8.53 -0.55 -6.24
CA ALA A 45 -8.49 -1.61 -5.25
C ALA A 45 -7.10 -2.26 -5.26
N VAL A 46 -6.58 -2.54 -4.07
CA VAL A 46 -5.29 -3.20 -3.86
C VAL A 46 -5.54 -4.53 -3.17
N ARG A 47 -4.77 -5.56 -3.48
CA ARG A 47 -4.74 -6.81 -2.70
C ARG A 47 -3.32 -7.29 -2.52
N ARG A 48 -2.93 -7.63 -1.30
CA ARG A 48 -1.56 -8.04 -0.96
C ARG A 48 -1.38 -9.55 -1.04
N GLN A 49 -0.13 -10.00 -1.16
CA GLN A 49 0.19 -11.42 -1.18
C GLN A 49 -0.15 -12.07 0.17
N SER A 50 0.19 -11.42 1.28
CA SER A 50 -0.13 -11.87 2.64
C SER A 50 -1.63 -12.10 2.85
N GLU A 51 -2.47 -11.14 2.41
CA GLU A 51 -3.93 -11.24 2.49
C GLU A 51 -4.47 -12.41 1.66
N ARG A 52 -3.92 -12.61 0.45
CA ARG A 52 -4.26 -13.72 -0.43
C ARG A 52 -3.93 -15.07 0.19
N ASP A 53 -2.75 -15.19 0.79
CA ASP A 53 -2.28 -16.43 1.40
C ASP A 53 -3.06 -16.75 2.69
N GLN A 54 -3.39 -15.73 3.49
CA GLN A 54 -4.27 -15.88 4.64
C GLN A 54 -5.67 -16.37 4.22
N GLN A 55 -6.24 -15.82 3.14
CA GLN A 55 -7.54 -16.26 2.61
C GLN A 55 -7.51 -17.72 2.16
N LYS A 56 -6.45 -18.16 1.46
CA LYS A 56 -6.28 -19.57 1.09
C LYS A 56 -6.25 -20.48 2.32
N VAL A 57 -5.56 -20.07 3.38
CA VAL A 57 -5.49 -20.83 4.64
C VAL A 57 -6.87 -20.92 5.30
N LEU A 58 -7.61 -19.81 5.37
CA LEU A 58 -8.97 -19.78 5.93
C LEU A 58 -9.93 -20.67 5.14
N GLN A 59 -9.89 -20.61 3.80
CA GLN A 59 -10.69 -21.46 2.92
C GLN A 59 -10.36 -22.94 3.10
N ALA A 60 -9.07 -23.29 3.16
CA ALA A 60 -8.63 -24.66 3.39
C ALA A 60 -9.04 -25.20 4.78
N SER A 61 -9.18 -24.30 5.77
CA SER A 61 -9.52 -24.65 7.15
C SER A 61 -11.03 -24.80 7.39
N GLY A 62 -11.88 -24.42 6.44
CA GLY A 62 -13.35 -24.42 6.61
C GLY A 62 -13.86 -23.40 7.65
N LEU A 63 -12.99 -22.50 8.12
CA LEU A 63 -13.34 -21.44 9.06
C LEU A 63 -14.01 -20.30 8.30
N ILE A 64 -15.28 -20.05 8.59
CA ILE A 64 -15.98 -18.85 8.11
C ILE A 64 -15.42 -17.66 8.89
N SER A 65 -14.79 -16.70 8.21
CA SER A 65 -14.36 -15.45 8.85
C SER A 65 -15.58 -14.72 9.41
N THR A 66 -15.71 -14.69 10.73
CA THR A 66 -16.79 -13.96 11.44
C THR A 66 -16.42 -12.51 11.75
N GLN A 67 -15.18 -12.11 11.44
CA GLN A 67 -14.76 -10.71 11.50
C GLN A 67 -15.06 -10.03 10.15
N PRO A 68 -15.43 -8.73 10.13
CA PRO A 68 -15.52 -7.96 8.89
C PRO A 68 -14.14 -7.65 8.27
N SER A 69 -13.09 -8.39 8.67
CA SER A 69 -11.70 -8.03 8.45
C SER A 69 -11.10 -8.82 7.30
N LEU A 70 -10.39 -8.10 6.43
CA LEU A 70 -9.91 -8.48 5.11
C LEU A 70 -11.00 -8.31 4.04
N SER A 71 -11.32 -7.06 3.70
CA SER A 71 -11.82 -6.80 2.35
C SER A 71 -10.76 -7.38 1.40
N GLU A 72 -11.12 -8.34 0.55
CA GLU A 72 -10.19 -8.94 -0.43
C GLU A 72 -9.55 -7.87 -1.33
N TRP A 73 -10.20 -6.70 -1.40
CA TRP A 73 -9.86 -5.59 -2.27
C TRP A 73 -10.09 -4.27 -1.51
N PRO A 74 -9.24 -3.91 -0.53
CA PRO A 74 -9.28 -2.59 0.07
C PRO A 74 -9.20 -1.51 -1.02
N ILE A 75 -10.16 -0.60 -0.97
CA ILE A 75 -10.21 0.56 -1.84
C ILE A 75 -9.22 1.59 -1.30
N VAL A 76 -8.31 2.03 -2.16
CA VAL A 76 -7.41 3.14 -1.87
C VAL A 76 -8.23 4.42 -1.92
N ASP A 77 -8.49 4.99 -0.74
CA ASP A 77 -9.06 6.33 -0.64
C ASP A 77 -7.94 7.37 -0.67
N TYR A 78 -7.73 7.94 -1.85
CA TYR A 78 -6.68 8.93 -2.13
C TYR A 78 -7.21 10.36 -2.13
N LEU A 79 -8.45 10.60 -1.69
CA LEU A 79 -9.06 11.95 -1.63
C LEU A 79 -8.16 12.96 -0.88
N TYR A 80 -7.26 12.45 -0.03
CA TYR A 80 -6.36 13.21 0.83
C TYR A 80 -4.87 12.96 0.58
N GLY A 81 -4.47 12.29 -0.52
CA GLY A 81 -3.06 12.09 -0.89
C GLY A 81 -2.63 10.63 -0.95
N ARG A 82 -1.42 10.33 -0.44
CA ARG A 82 -0.83 8.98 -0.47
C ARG A 82 -1.27 8.12 0.72
N VAL A 83 -1.55 6.85 0.47
CA VAL A 83 -1.97 5.85 1.45
C VAL A 83 -0.78 4.93 1.74
N SER A 84 -0.48 4.65 3.01
CA SER A 84 0.59 3.71 3.38
C SER A 84 0.17 2.26 3.11
N LEU A 85 1.07 1.51 2.50
CA LEU A 85 0.91 0.10 2.14
C LEU A 85 1.54 -0.82 3.18
N ASP A 86 1.98 -0.34 4.33
CA ASP A 86 2.81 -1.12 5.25
C ASP A 86 2.33 -1.05 6.71
N VAL A 87 1.15 -0.50 6.96
CA VAL A 87 0.67 -0.26 8.33
C VAL A 87 0.26 -1.56 9.02
N PRO A 88 0.91 -1.96 10.14
CA PRO A 88 0.44 -3.09 10.92
C PRO A 88 -0.85 -2.74 11.66
N ASN A 89 -1.82 -3.65 11.63
CA ASN A 89 -2.99 -3.59 12.50
C ASN A 89 -2.65 -4.19 13.88
N LEU A 90 -3.59 -4.04 14.83
CA LEU A 90 -3.47 -4.56 16.19
C LEU A 90 -3.27 -6.09 16.27
N ALA A 91 -3.59 -6.82 15.20
CA ALA A 91 -3.39 -8.26 15.08
C ALA A 91 -2.06 -8.65 14.40
N GLY A 92 -1.18 -7.69 14.12
CA GLY A 92 0.13 -7.93 13.50
C GLY A 92 0.11 -8.20 11.99
N SER A 93 -1.07 -8.15 11.35
CA SER A 93 -1.21 -8.18 9.88
C SER A 93 -1.11 -6.78 9.30
N LEU A 94 -0.57 -6.62 8.10
CA LEU A 94 -0.50 -5.32 7.46
C LEU A 94 -1.85 -4.99 6.80
N GLN A 95 -2.39 -3.80 7.04
CA GLN A 95 -3.67 -3.33 6.49
C GLN A 95 -3.50 -2.00 5.78
N ASN A 96 -4.29 -1.78 4.73
CA ASN A 96 -4.40 -0.47 4.11
C ASN A 96 -5.28 0.41 5.01
N LEU A 97 -4.71 1.47 5.59
CA LEU A 97 -5.49 2.46 6.34
C LEU A 97 -6.38 3.24 5.36
N GLN A 98 -7.70 3.06 5.48
CA GLN A 98 -8.66 3.94 4.82
C GLN A 98 -8.54 5.33 5.47
N ILE A 99 -8.06 6.33 4.73
CA ILE A 99 -7.96 7.71 5.24
C ILE A 99 -9.36 8.31 5.25
N THR A 100 -9.94 8.53 6.43
CA THR A 100 -11.21 9.26 6.56
C THR A 100 -10.97 10.78 6.62
N THR A 101 -12.03 11.57 6.44
CA THR A 101 -12.00 13.06 6.50
C THR A 101 -11.67 13.62 7.90
N THR A 102 -11.37 12.75 8.87
CA THR A 102 -11.12 13.13 10.26
C THR A 102 -9.74 13.75 10.39
N ALA A 103 -9.70 15.01 10.83
CA ALA A 103 -8.45 15.71 11.15
C ALA A 103 -7.67 14.92 12.22
N GLY A 104 -6.56 14.31 11.82
CA GLY A 104 -5.79 13.34 12.61
C GLY A 104 -5.37 12.14 11.77
N GLN A 105 -6.27 11.57 10.98
CA GLN A 105 -5.92 10.49 10.03
C GLN A 105 -5.20 10.99 8.78
N THR A 106 -5.49 12.22 8.36
CA THR A 106 -4.71 12.95 7.34
C THR A 106 -3.26 13.21 7.78
N MET A 107 -2.99 13.23 9.09
CA MET A 107 -1.63 13.31 9.66
C MET A 107 -1.02 11.93 9.96
N ASN A 108 -1.82 10.85 9.88
CA ASN A 108 -1.39 9.48 10.16
C ASN A 108 -0.76 8.77 8.96
N THR A 109 -0.14 9.50 8.02
CA THR A 109 1.10 8.99 7.40
C THR A 109 2.22 8.97 8.46
N GLU A 110 1.96 8.34 9.61
CA GLU A 110 3.03 8.10 10.56
C GLU A 110 4.04 7.21 9.85
N ARG A 111 5.30 7.65 9.86
CA ARG A 111 6.44 6.81 9.51
C ARG A 111 6.27 5.48 10.22
N ILE A 112 6.42 4.39 9.50
CA ILE A 112 6.56 3.11 10.16
C ILE A 112 7.86 3.17 10.95
N ARG A 113 7.72 3.29 12.28
CA ARG A 113 8.85 3.47 13.21
C ARG A 113 9.59 2.16 13.48
N SER A 114 9.34 1.13 12.69
CA SER A 114 10.03 -0.13 12.85
C SER A 114 11.30 -0.11 12.02
N GLN A 115 12.44 0.02 12.68
CA GLN A 115 13.76 -0.18 12.07
C GLN A 115 13.98 -1.63 11.59
N ASN A 116 13.01 -2.52 11.83
CA ASN A 116 13.10 -3.97 11.60
C ASN A 116 12.04 -4.51 10.62
N VAL A 117 11.18 -3.66 10.03
CA VAL A 117 10.08 -4.12 9.18
C VAL A 117 10.02 -3.27 7.93
N GLY A 118 10.23 -3.90 6.77
CA GLY A 118 9.96 -3.35 5.45
C GLY A 118 8.97 -4.23 4.69
N ILE A 119 8.49 -3.76 3.55
CA ILE A 119 7.64 -4.52 2.64
C ILE A 119 8.49 -5.16 1.54
N LYS A 120 8.24 -6.45 1.27
CA LYS A 120 8.73 -7.13 0.07
C LYS A 120 7.69 -8.17 -0.35
N GLU A 121 6.74 -7.75 -1.17
CA GLU A 121 5.70 -8.66 -1.66
C GLU A 121 5.09 -8.21 -2.98
N TYR A 122 4.39 -9.15 -3.63
CA TYR A 122 3.56 -8.82 -4.78
C TYR A 122 2.23 -8.23 -4.33
N ILE A 123 1.86 -7.09 -4.91
CA ILE A 123 0.52 -6.52 -4.75
C ILE A 123 -0.21 -6.58 -6.09
N ASP A 124 -1.50 -6.90 -6.01
CA ASP A 124 -2.44 -6.82 -7.11
C ASP A 124 -3.14 -5.47 -7.07
N LEU A 125 -3.29 -4.85 -8.24
CA LEU A 125 -3.99 -3.60 -8.46
C LEU A 125 -5.15 -3.85 -9.43
N LYS A 126 -6.31 -3.25 -9.15
CA LYS A 126 -7.48 -3.30 -10.02
C LYS A 126 -8.25 -1.99 -9.95
N ALA A 127 -8.75 -1.48 -11.07
CA ALA A 127 -9.68 -0.36 -11.04
C ALA A 127 -11.05 -0.81 -10.51
N THR A 128 -11.67 -0.01 -9.63
CA THR A 128 -13.01 -0.32 -9.10
C THR A 128 -14.14 0.08 -10.05
N ASN A 129 -13.85 0.94 -11.02
CA ASN A 129 -14.80 1.43 -12.01
C ASN A 129 -14.26 1.28 -13.44
N THR A 130 -15.07 1.65 -14.44
CA THR A 130 -14.75 1.48 -15.87
C THR A 130 -14.08 2.70 -16.52
N SER A 131 -13.60 3.65 -15.72
CA SER A 131 -13.00 4.89 -16.22
C SER A 131 -11.49 4.74 -16.36
N PHE A 132 -11.03 4.57 -17.59
CA PHE A 132 -9.62 4.30 -17.92
C PHE A 132 -8.98 5.44 -18.72
N PRO A 133 -7.64 5.63 -18.64
CA PRO A 133 -6.71 4.90 -17.79
C PRO A 133 -6.78 5.37 -16.33
N LEU A 134 -6.60 4.46 -15.36
CA LEU A 134 -6.35 4.81 -13.96
C LEU A 134 -4.83 4.84 -13.74
N ASN A 135 -4.29 6.02 -13.46
CA ASN A 135 -2.86 6.18 -13.25
C ASN A 135 -2.55 6.15 -11.76
N ILE A 136 -1.65 5.27 -11.37
CA ILE A 136 -1.27 4.99 -9.99
C ILE A 136 0.22 5.28 -9.84
N CYS A 137 0.60 5.91 -8.74
CA CYS A 137 1.98 6.05 -8.32
C CYS A 137 2.19 5.25 -7.04
N ILE A 138 3.28 4.48 -7.01
CA ILE A 138 3.77 3.82 -5.83
C ILE A 138 5.13 4.40 -5.50
N GLU A 139 5.23 4.92 -4.28
CA GLU A 139 6.47 5.40 -3.71
C GLU A 139 7.02 4.33 -2.78
N THR A 140 8.22 3.84 -3.04
CA THR A 140 8.98 3.02 -2.09
C THR A 140 10.12 3.84 -1.50
N VAL A 141 10.37 3.67 -0.22
CA VAL A 141 11.37 4.40 0.54
C VAL A 141 12.46 3.43 0.97
N HIS A 142 13.71 3.87 0.86
CA HIS A 142 14.86 3.17 1.40
C HIS A 142 15.69 4.10 2.30
N TYR A 143 16.12 3.58 3.45
CA TYR A 143 17.06 4.23 4.36
C TYR A 143 18.49 3.79 4.02
N VAL A 144 19.19 4.63 3.26
CA VAL A 144 20.55 4.31 2.79
C VAL A 144 21.58 4.89 3.77
N PRO A 145 22.56 4.11 4.24
CA PRO A 145 23.68 4.63 5.02
C PRO A 145 24.36 5.79 4.30
N VAL A 146 24.66 6.90 5.00
CA VAL A 146 25.23 8.10 4.35
C VAL A 146 26.55 7.79 3.65
N GLU A 147 27.32 6.84 4.18
CA GLU A 147 28.59 6.36 3.62
C GLU A 147 28.46 5.69 2.24
N MET A 148 27.27 5.19 1.86
CA MET A 148 27.01 4.60 0.54
C MET A 148 26.57 5.65 -0.51
N ILE A 149 26.37 6.90 -0.09
CA ILE A 149 25.92 7.99 -0.96
C ILE A 149 27.15 8.75 -1.46
N GLY A 150 27.86 8.18 -2.43
CA GLY A 150 29.04 8.84 -3.01
C GLY A 150 30.09 7.95 -3.68
N ALA A 151 29.75 6.72 -4.08
CA ALA A 151 30.58 5.93 -5.00
C ALA A 151 30.02 6.01 -6.42
#